data_AF-A0A0E0M6R0-F1
#
_entry.id   AF-A0A0E0M6R0-F1
#
_cell.length_a   1.000
_cell.length_b   1.000
_cell.length_c   1.000
_cell.angle_alpha   90.00
_cell.angle_beta   90.00
_cell.angle_gamma   90.00
#
_symmetry.space_group_name_H-M   'P 1'
#
loop_
_entity.id
_entity.type
_entity.pdbx_description
1 polymer ?
#
loop_
_entity_poly.entity_id
_entity_poly.type
_entity_poly.pdbx_seq_one_letter_code
_entity_poly.pdbx_strand_id
1 'polypeptide(L)'
;MDGRSACVCFLLALLLLGNPTSAEELDPGTCGTEVDRLDPCIKTLCKWNCELVAMKRGGHLTSYECGDRECKCDFCTSSIGADEHRLHV
;
A
#
# COMPACT_ATOMS: atom_id res chain seq x y z
N MET A 1 -23.53 -33.38 27.98
CA MET A 1 -24.00 -32.76 26.72
C MET A 1 -23.74 -31.27 26.84
N ASP A 2 -22.58 -30.85 26.34
CA ASP A 2 -22.05 -29.49 26.42
C ASP A 2 -22.76 -28.54 25.47
N GLY A 3 -23.89 -27.99 25.91
CA GLY A 3 -24.69 -27.00 25.20
C GLY A 3 -24.12 -25.57 25.23
N ARG A 4 -22.80 -25.41 25.09
CA ARG A 4 -22.13 -24.08 25.16
C ARG A 4 -21.37 -23.68 23.90
N SER A 5 -21.26 -24.56 22.89
CA SER A 5 -20.45 -24.30 21.70
C SER A 5 -21.20 -23.56 20.56
N ALA A 6 -22.53 -23.65 20.51
CA ALA A 6 -23.30 -23.19 19.33
C ALA A 6 -23.44 -21.66 19.20
N CYS A 7 -23.36 -20.89 20.29
CA CYS A 7 -23.56 -19.43 20.22
C CYS A 7 -22.36 -18.65 19.65
N VAL A 8 -21.15 -19.21 19.68
CA VAL A 8 -19.93 -18.49 19.23
C VAL A 8 -19.85 -18.44 17.70
N CYS A 9 -20.35 -19.46 17.02
CA CYS A 9 -20.32 -19.53 15.55
C CYS A 9 -21.25 -18.51 14.88
N PHE A 10 -22.37 -18.17 15.52
CA PHE A 10 -23.36 -17.26 14.94
C PHE A 10 -22.90 -15.79 14.90
N LEU A 11 -22.05 -15.37 15.86
CA LEU A 11 -21.52 -14.01 15.89
C LEU A 11 -20.43 -13.76 14.83
N LEU A 12 -19.67 -14.79 14.46
CA LEU A 12 -18.65 -14.71 13.40
C LEU A 12 -19.27 -14.52 12.00
N ALA A 13 -20.44 -15.11 11.74
CA ALA A 13 -21.11 -15.00 10.44
C ALA A 13 -21.62 -13.57 10.17
N LEU A 14 -22.00 -12.81 11.20
CA LEU A 14 -22.47 -11.43 11.06
C LEU A 14 -21.34 -10.43 10.73
N LEU A 15 -20.09 -10.73 11.10
CA LEU A 15 -18.93 -9.92 10.71
C LEU A 15 -18.57 -10.06 9.22
N LEU A 16 -18.92 -11.19 8.59
CA LEU A 16 -18.67 -11.42 7.16
C LEU A 16 -19.70 -10.75 6.24
N LEU A 17 -20.85 -10.35 6.77
CA LEU A 17 -21.86 -9.57 6.04
C LEU A 17 -21.52 -8.06 5.98
N GLY A 18 -20.55 -7.62 6.78
CA GLY A 18 -20.03 -6.26 6.76
C GLY A 18 -18.86 -6.10 5.80
N ASN A 19 -18.90 -6.72 4.61
CA ASN A 19 -17.92 -6.40 3.57
C ASN A 19 -18.30 -5.04 2.99
N PRO A 20 -17.57 -3.95 3.28
CA PRO A 20 -17.77 -2.71 2.58
C PRO A 20 -17.10 -2.91 1.23
N THR A 21 -17.83 -3.44 0.24
CA THR A 21 -17.52 -3.09 -1.15
C THR A 21 -17.92 -1.62 -1.33
N SER A 22 -17.17 -0.74 -0.69
CA SER A 22 -16.80 0.51 -1.31
C SER A 22 -15.59 0.17 -2.16
N ALA A 23 -15.86 -0.48 -3.30
CA ALA A 23 -14.99 -0.31 -4.45
C ALA A 23 -15.26 1.11 -4.95
N GLU A 24 -14.81 2.08 -4.15
CA GLU A 24 -14.50 3.39 -4.68
C GLU A 24 -13.45 3.06 -5.74
N GLU A 25 -13.81 3.25 -7.00
CA GLU A 25 -12.85 3.24 -8.09
C GLU A 25 -11.88 4.38 -7.77
N LEU A 26 -10.87 4.08 -6.93
CA LEU A 26 -9.70 4.92 -6.80
C LEU A 26 -9.12 4.92 -8.20
N ASP A 27 -9.35 6.06 -8.87
CA ASP A 27 -8.70 6.48 -10.10
C ASP A 27 -7.31 5.83 -10.16
N PRO A 28 -6.99 5.04 -11.20
CA PRO A 28 -5.85 4.14 -11.18
C PRO A 28 -4.61 4.96 -10.87
N GLY A 29 -4.18 4.84 -9.61
CA GLY A 29 -2.99 5.50 -9.12
C GLY A 29 -1.85 5.18 -10.06
N THR A 30 -1.00 6.16 -10.37
CA THR A 30 0.14 5.87 -11.24
C THR A 30 1.12 5.04 -10.41
N CYS A 31 1.17 3.74 -10.70
CA CYS A 31 2.16 2.85 -10.12
C CYS A 31 3.47 2.95 -10.90
N GLY A 32 4.58 2.98 -10.18
CA GLY A 32 5.92 3.08 -10.74
C GLY A 32 6.92 2.23 -9.97
N THR A 33 8.00 1.89 -10.66
CA THR A 33 9.15 1.17 -10.10
C THR A 33 10.37 2.07 -10.17
N GLU A 34 11.13 2.16 -9.08
CA GLU A 34 12.40 2.86 -9.00
C GLU A 34 13.49 1.87 -8.54
N VAL A 35 14.68 1.98 -9.13
CA VAL A 35 15.82 1.12 -8.82
C VAL A 35 17.00 2.01 -8.46
N ASP A 36 17.44 1.90 -7.22
CA ASP A 36 18.61 2.59 -6.69
C ASP A 36 19.77 1.62 -6.48
N ARG A 37 20.99 2.07 -6.74
CA ARG A 37 22.19 1.28 -6.40
C ARG A 37 22.49 1.42 -4.91
N LEU A 38 22.55 0.28 -4.23
CA LEU A 38 22.86 0.20 -2.81
C LEU A 38 23.81 -1.00 -2.60
N ASP A 39 25.09 -0.74 -2.34
CA ASP A 39 26.12 -1.77 -2.09
C ASP A 39 26.81 -1.52 -0.73
N PRO A 40 26.76 -2.47 0.22
CA PRO A 40 25.92 -3.68 0.20
C PRO A 40 24.43 -3.30 0.28
N CYS A 41 23.56 -4.06 -0.40
CA CYS A 41 22.13 -3.82 -0.26
C CYS A 41 21.68 -4.25 1.14
N ILE A 42 21.34 -3.28 1.99
CA ILE A 42 20.81 -3.52 3.33
C ILE A 42 19.29 -3.38 3.26
N LYS A 43 18.58 -4.50 3.45
CA LYS A 43 17.11 -4.57 3.32
C LYS A 43 16.37 -3.49 4.10
N THR A 44 16.82 -3.19 5.32
CA THR A 44 16.24 -2.14 6.16
C THR A 44 16.44 -0.75 5.54
N LEU A 45 17.65 -0.41 5.10
CA LEU A 45 17.92 0.88 4.45
C LEU A 45 17.16 1.02 3.14
N CYS A 46 17.08 -0.06 2.36
CA CYS A 46 16.30 -0.11 1.13
C CYS A 46 14.83 0.22 1.41
N LYS A 47 14.21 -0.44 2.39
CA LYS A 47 12.82 -0.17 2.79
C LYS A 47 12.61 1.30 3.17
N TRP A 48 13.45 1.82 4.07
CA TRP A 48 13.34 3.21 4.53
C TRP A 48 13.49 4.22 3.39
N ASN A 49 14.43 3.98 2.47
CA ASN A 49 14.61 4.83 1.30
C ASN A 49 13.36 4.77 0.39
N CYS A 50 12.85 3.57 0.11
CA CYS A 50 11.66 3.39 -0.71
C CYS A 50 10.42 4.06 -0.09
N GLU A 51 10.24 3.97 1.24
CA GLU A 51 9.15 4.68 1.94
C GLU A 51 9.29 6.20 1.79
N LEU A 52 10.50 6.74 1.96
CA LEU A 52 10.76 8.16 1.82
C LEU A 52 10.54 8.66 0.38
N VAL A 53 10.94 7.87 -0.62
CA VAL A 53 10.69 8.14 -2.03
C VAL A 53 9.20 8.13 -2.34
N ALA A 54 8.46 7.11 -1.88
CA ALA A 54 7.02 7.03 -2.06
C ALA A 54 6.32 8.26 -1.46
N MET A 55 6.68 8.64 -0.23
CA MET A 55 6.15 9.85 0.43
C MET A 55 6.45 11.12 -0.37
N LYS A 56 7.69 11.29 -0.87
CA LYS A 56 8.07 12.45 -1.69
C LYS A 56 7.27 12.55 -2.99
N ARG A 57 6.83 11.42 -3.54
CA ARG A 57 5.99 11.37 -4.75
C ARG A 57 4.50 11.43 -4.47
N GLY A 58 4.09 11.64 -3.22
CA GLY A 58 2.67 11.64 -2.84
C GLY A 58 2.01 10.27 -2.99
N GLY A 59 2.79 9.21 -2.89
CA GLY A 59 2.33 7.83 -2.97
C GLY A 59 2.65 7.03 -1.72
N HIS A 60 2.36 5.73 -1.80
CA HIS A 60 2.68 4.76 -0.76
C HIS A 60 3.51 3.63 -1.35
N LEU A 61 4.40 3.09 -0.52
CA LEU A 61 5.21 1.94 -0.88
C LEU A 61 4.33 0.69 -0.95
N THR A 62 4.34 -0.01 -2.09
CA THR A 62 3.61 -1.27 -2.25
C THR A 62 4.53 -2.47 -2.08
N SER A 63 5.76 -2.37 -2.57
CA SER A 63 6.73 -3.45 -2.60
C SER A 63 8.15 -2.90 -2.55
N TYR A 64 9.08 -3.67 -1.97
CA TYR A 64 10.50 -3.38 -2.08
C TYR A 64 11.31 -4.68 -2.13
N GLU A 65 12.34 -4.67 -2.96
CA GLU A 65 13.26 -5.80 -3.13
C GLU A 65 14.69 -5.31 -2.98
N CYS A 66 15.52 -6.12 -2.34
CA CYS A 66 16.93 -5.81 -2.13
C CYS A 66 17.72 -6.98 -2.75
N GLY A 67 18.24 -6.75 -3.95
CA GLY A 67 19.15 -7.66 -4.65
C GLY A 67 20.60 -7.38 -4.28
N ASP A 68 21.56 -8.04 -4.94
CA ASP A 68 22.99 -7.98 -4.54
C ASP A 68 23.52 -6.55 -4.34
N ARG A 69 23.16 -5.62 -5.24
CA ARG A 69 23.63 -4.21 -5.23
C ARG A 69 22.55 -3.20 -5.57
N GLU A 70 21.30 -3.63 -5.57
CA GLU A 70 20.17 -2.88 -6.09
C GLU A 70 19.00 -2.95 -5.12
N CYS A 71 18.47 -1.79 -4.81
CA CYS A 71 17.24 -1.61 -4.07
C CYS A 71 16.15 -1.22 -5.07
N LYS A 72 15.15 -2.07 -5.22
CA LYS A 72 13.99 -1.83 -6.06
C LYS A 72 12.81 -1.44 -5.19
N CYS A 73 12.12 -0.38 -5.57
CA CYS A 73 10.97 0.17 -4.87
C CYS A 73 9.79 0.21 -5.84
N ASP A 74 8.67 -0.40 -5.48
CA ASP A 74 7.41 -0.25 -6.20
C ASP A 74 6.47 0.62 -5.36
N PHE A 75 5.92 1.67 -5.94
CA PHE A 75 5.01 2.58 -5.24
C PHE A 75 3.85 2.96 -6.16
N CYS A 76 2.72 3.32 -5.56
CA CYS A 76 1.57 3.85 -6.28
C CYS A 76 1.20 5.21 -5.69
N THR A 77 0.98 6.20 -6.56
CA THR A 77 0.46 7.50 -6.16
C THR A 77 -1.05 7.44 -6.07
N SER A 78 -1.62 8.05 -5.03
CA SER A 78 -3.07 8.30 -5.03
C SER A 78 -3.28 9.61 -5.77
N SER A 79 -4.14 9.64 -6.79
CA SER A 79 -4.45 10.80 -7.63
C SER A 79 -5.15 11.97 -6.90
N ILE A 80 -5.14 11.97 -5.55
CA ILE A 80 -5.83 12.94 -4.69
C ILE A 80 -5.25 14.39 -4.85
N GLY A 81 -4.19 14.58 -5.63
CA GLY A 81 -3.49 15.87 -5.77
C GLY A 81 -3.35 16.46 -7.18
N ALA A 82 -4.00 15.93 -8.21
CA ALA A 82 -3.84 16.46 -9.58
C ALA A 82 -4.78 17.63 -9.94
N ASP A 83 -5.71 18.02 -9.05
CA ASP A 83 -6.72 19.04 -9.37
C ASP A 83 -6.49 20.42 -8.71
N GLU A 84 -5.58 20.56 -7.73
CA GLU A 84 -5.37 21.86 -7.03
C GLU A 84 -4.48 22.86 -7.78
N HIS A 85 -4.17 22.64 -9.06
CA HIS A 85 -3.31 23.55 -9.85
C HIS A 85 -3.95 24.09 -11.14
N ARG A 86 -5.27 23.98 -11.29
CA ARG A 86 -6.00 24.48 -12.47
C ARG A 86 -7.10 25.52 -12.22
N LEU A 87 -7.16 26.11 -11.04
CA LEU A 87 -8.15 27.15 -10.74
C LEU A 87 -7.54 28.53 -10.47
N HIS A 88 -6.51 28.96 -11.19
CA HIS A 88 -6.13 30.38 -11.25
C HIS A 88 -5.27 30.67 -12.50
N VAL A 89 -5.92 30.91 -13.66
CA VAL A 89 -5.61 31.99 -14.64
C VAL A 89 -6.88 32.27 -15.43
#